data_AF-A0A947YQZ1-F1
#
_entry.id   AF-A0A947YQZ1-F1
#
_cell.length_a   1.000
_cell.length_b   1.000
_cell.length_c   1.000
_cell.angle_alpha   90.00
_cell.angle_beta   90.00
_cell.angle_gamma   90.00
#
_symmetry.space_group_name_H-M   'P 1'
#
loop_
_entity.id
_entity.type
_entity.pdbx_description
1 polymer ?
#
loop_
_entity_poly.entity_id
_entity_poly.type
_entity_poly.pdbx_seq_one_letter_code
_entity_poly.pdbx_strand_id
1 'polypeptide(L)'
;MLRRFDWLRRCKTGTELLATLSYFSKDPSLADLNFGPTFSATKGPCLRCLIYAPVADGDKYRRYCKFCREILIRKRWWTLRSSWAVVIWGYVNHIPRRLQEFKPSRSIYGAYVHDRQHFLLSMHRQHLREWFQELALYDGLDLRGLIQIFPTLGQWRSLNMGDYLTWAVHHEAACSMDRLWVRFFTRHDYLINPKIEDRKGILTWTASEFLSLLEMTEAFRANIYQEDQKDLYELLILDDPTQEQFYWGRFLGRLSREAMDMLSAWKIRAWPKERVKLLYKLINYVILP
;
A
#
# COMPACT_ATOMS: atom_id res chain seq x y z
N MET A 1 -19.75 20.48 -7.67
CA MET A 1 -19.85 19.60 -6.49
C MET A 1 -18.65 18.67 -6.48
N LEU A 2 -18.03 18.40 -5.32
CA LEU A 2 -16.90 17.48 -5.24
C LEU A 2 -17.33 16.05 -5.55
N ARG A 3 -16.66 15.41 -6.51
CA ARG A 3 -16.81 13.98 -6.83
C ARG A 3 -16.08 13.15 -5.77
N ARG A 4 -16.37 11.83 -5.72
CA ARG A 4 -15.70 10.90 -4.79
C ARG A 4 -14.17 10.96 -4.89
N PHE A 5 -13.63 11.07 -6.10
CA PHE A 5 -12.18 11.17 -6.30
C PHE A 5 -11.59 12.47 -5.73
N ASP A 6 -12.31 13.60 -5.81
CA ASP A 6 -11.82 14.87 -5.24
C ASP A 6 -11.67 14.79 -3.72
N TRP A 7 -12.53 14.01 -3.06
CA TRP A 7 -12.41 13.76 -1.62
C TRP A 7 -11.17 12.91 -1.27
N LEU A 8 -10.82 11.93 -2.11
CA LEU A 8 -9.61 11.12 -1.93
C LEU A 8 -8.35 11.97 -2.10
N ARG A 9 -8.30 12.82 -3.14
CA ARG A 9 -7.20 13.77 -3.39
C ARG A 9 -7.04 14.84 -2.31
N ARG A 10 -8.03 15.01 -1.44
CA ARG A 10 -7.97 15.96 -0.30
C ARG A 10 -7.57 15.28 1.02
N CYS A 11 -7.24 13.99 1.02
CA CYS A 11 -6.84 13.28 2.23
C CYS A 11 -5.45 13.71 2.69
N LYS A 12 -5.35 14.22 3.94
CA LYS A 12 -4.07 14.70 4.46
C LYS A 12 -3.11 13.57 4.83
N THR A 13 -3.65 12.49 5.40
CA THR A 13 -2.88 11.37 5.93
C THR A 13 -3.43 10.04 5.40
N GLY A 14 -2.64 8.97 5.49
CA GLY A 14 -3.13 7.63 5.16
C GLY A 14 -4.34 7.21 5.99
N THR A 15 -4.39 7.58 7.27
CA THR A 15 -5.58 7.34 8.12
C THR A 15 -6.83 8.07 7.64
N GLU A 16 -6.70 9.27 7.05
CA GLU A 16 -7.83 9.96 6.41
C GLU A 16 -8.26 9.26 5.13
N LEU A 17 -7.31 8.76 4.34
CA LEU A 17 -7.61 8.00 3.14
C LEU A 17 -8.37 6.71 3.47
N LEU A 18 -7.89 5.93 4.44
CA LEU A 18 -8.56 4.72 4.93
C LEU A 18 -9.97 5.03 5.46
N ALA A 19 -10.10 6.09 6.25
CA ALA A 19 -11.41 6.54 6.74
C ALA A 19 -12.36 6.92 5.59
N THR A 20 -11.83 7.55 4.53
CA THR A 20 -12.60 7.97 3.36
C THR A 20 -13.05 6.78 2.51
N LEU A 21 -12.16 5.81 2.25
CA LEU A 21 -12.50 4.58 1.53
C LEU A 21 -13.52 3.72 2.30
N SER A 22 -13.32 3.57 3.61
CA SER A 22 -14.27 2.89 4.49
C SER A 22 -15.61 3.62 4.55
N TYR A 23 -15.61 4.95 4.47
CA TYR A 23 -16.84 5.74 4.38
C TYR A 23 -17.59 5.45 3.09
N PHE A 24 -16.92 5.54 1.92
CA PHE A 24 -17.53 5.23 0.62
C PHE A 24 -18.12 3.83 0.51
N SER A 25 -17.51 2.87 1.18
CA SER A 25 -17.96 1.47 1.17
C SER A 25 -19.31 1.25 1.87
N LYS A 26 -19.77 2.18 2.71
CA LYS A 26 -21.05 2.10 3.44
C LYS A 26 -22.17 2.92 2.78
N ASP A 27 -22.00 3.23 1.51
CA ASP A 27 -22.84 4.11 0.69
C ASP A 27 -23.26 5.44 1.33
N PRO A 28 -22.33 6.40 1.43
CA PRO A 28 -22.69 7.76 1.78
C PRO A 28 -23.04 8.53 0.52
N SER A 29 -24.33 8.71 0.29
CA SER A 29 -24.84 9.76 -0.59
C SER A 29 -24.09 11.06 -0.29
N LEU A 30 -23.40 11.60 -1.31
CA LEU A 30 -22.78 12.93 -1.24
C LEU A 30 -23.84 14.04 -1.42
N ALA A 31 -25.10 13.69 -1.74
CA ALA A 31 -26.14 14.60 -2.23
C ALA A 31 -26.53 15.70 -1.22
N ASP A 32 -26.35 15.47 0.09
CA ASP A 32 -26.86 16.36 1.14
C ASP A 32 -25.89 17.47 1.59
N LEU A 33 -24.95 17.89 0.73
CA LEU A 33 -23.93 18.87 1.11
C LEU A 33 -24.22 20.26 0.53
N ASN A 34 -24.62 21.19 1.39
CA ASN A 34 -24.81 22.60 1.05
C ASN A 34 -23.48 23.34 0.94
N PHE A 35 -23.38 24.26 -0.03
CA PHE A 35 -22.21 25.14 -0.14
C PHE A 35 -22.07 26.03 1.09
N GLY A 36 -20.82 26.24 1.51
CA GLY A 36 -20.50 27.12 2.62
C GLY A 36 -20.60 28.59 2.23
N PRO A 37 -20.77 29.49 3.20
CA PRO A 37 -20.68 30.93 2.95
C PRO A 37 -19.24 31.31 2.56
N THR A 38 -19.06 32.49 1.96
CA THR A 38 -17.75 33.10 1.81
C THR A 38 -17.08 33.30 3.16
N PHE A 39 -15.75 33.35 3.19
CA PHE A 39 -15.01 33.61 4.42
C PHE A 39 -15.39 34.98 5.00
N SER A 40 -15.74 34.99 6.27
CA SER A 40 -15.94 36.19 7.09
C SER A 40 -15.29 36.01 8.46
N ALA A 41 -15.23 37.08 9.26
CA ALA A 41 -14.64 37.02 10.59
C ALA A 41 -15.38 36.05 11.55
N THR A 42 -16.66 35.75 11.28
CA THR A 42 -17.53 34.97 12.18
C THR A 42 -18.06 33.68 11.56
N LYS A 43 -18.04 33.56 10.22
CA LYS A 43 -18.53 32.40 9.48
C LYS A 43 -17.59 32.08 8.33
N GLY A 44 -17.64 30.84 7.87
CA GLY A 44 -16.87 30.42 6.71
C GLY A 44 -17.24 29.01 6.29
N PRO A 45 -16.64 28.53 5.20
CA PRO A 45 -16.80 27.16 4.80
C PRO A 45 -16.10 26.23 5.78
N CYS A 46 -16.35 24.92 5.63
CA CYS A 46 -15.68 23.89 6.39
C CYS A 46 -14.15 24.04 6.34
N LEU A 47 -13.47 24.01 7.49
CA LEU A 47 -12.01 24.23 7.58
C LEU A 47 -11.14 23.16 6.88
N ARG A 48 -11.71 22.00 6.55
CA ARG A 48 -11.01 20.94 5.81
C ARG A 48 -11.24 21.03 4.30
N CYS A 49 -12.50 21.08 3.87
CA CYS A 49 -12.80 21.10 2.43
C CYS A 49 -12.81 22.50 1.81
N LEU A 50 -12.98 23.55 2.62
CA LEU A 50 -13.10 24.95 2.20
C LEU A 50 -14.24 25.22 1.18
N ILE A 51 -15.19 24.30 1.02
CA ILE A 51 -16.25 24.37 0.00
C ILE A 51 -17.64 24.30 0.63
N TYR A 52 -17.88 23.32 1.51
CA TYR A 52 -19.21 23.03 2.04
C TYR A 52 -19.46 23.69 3.40
N ALA A 53 -20.72 23.94 3.71
CA ALA A 53 -21.15 24.51 4.96
C ALA A 53 -20.77 23.61 6.15
N PRO A 54 -20.23 24.18 7.24
CA PRO A 54 -20.06 23.46 8.50
C PRO A 54 -21.41 23.02 9.09
N VAL A 55 -21.41 21.98 9.92
CA VAL A 55 -22.62 21.60 10.67
C VAL A 55 -22.92 22.63 11.76
N ALA A 56 -24.19 22.98 11.97
CA ALA A 56 -24.61 23.99 12.95
C ALA A 56 -24.37 23.56 14.42
N ASP A 57 -24.09 22.28 14.65
CA ASP A 57 -24.39 21.59 15.89
C ASP A 57 -23.23 21.56 16.90
N GLY A 58 -23.54 21.78 18.18
CA GLY A 58 -22.94 21.25 19.43
C GLY A 58 -21.42 21.04 19.62
N ASP A 59 -20.76 20.38 18.69
CA ASP A 59 -19.64 19.48 18.94
C ASP A 59 -18.27 20.11 18.63
N LYS A 60 -17.16 19.49 19.06
CA LYS A 60 -15.78 19.88 18.69
C LYS A 60 -15.53 19.94 17.18
N TYR A 61 -16.45 19.40 16.39
CA TYR A 61 -16.41 19.36 14.93
C TYR A 61 -17.36 20.37 14.24
N ARG A 62 -17.89 21.40 14.94
CA ARG A 62 -18.78 22.41 14.31
C ARG A 62 -18.17 23.09 13.09
N ARG A 63 -16.84 23.16 13.01
CA ARG A 63 -16.11 23.82 11.91
C ARG A 63 -15.96 22.95 10.65
N TYR A 64 -16.58 21.78 10.62
CA TYR A 64 -16.50 20.84 9.51
C TYR A 64 -17.87 20.54 8.91
N CYS A 65 -17.93 20.32 7.60
CA CYS A 65 -19.15 19.84 6.95
C CYS A 65 -19.45 18.39 7.36
N LYS A 66 -20.68 17.93 7.15
CA LYS A 66 -21.16 16.56 7.47
C LYS A 66 -20.14 15.49 7.04
N PHE A 67 -19.68 15.55 5.79
CA PHE A 67 -18.69 14.60 5.26
C PHE A 67 -17.34 14.67 5.98
N CYS A 68 -16.73 15.85 6.07
CA CYS A 68 -15.42 16.01 6.72
C CYS A 68 -15.46 15.60 8.20
N ARG A 69 -16.57 15.87 8.90
CA ARG A 69 -16.79 15.44 10.28
C ARG A 69 -16.77 13.92 10.39
N GLU A 70 -17.54 13.22 9.56
CA GLU A 70 -17.56 11.75 9.53
C GLU A 70 -16.17 11.15 9.30
N ILE A 71 -15.41 11.70 8.35
CA ILE A 71 -14.03 11.26 8.10
C ILE A 71 -13.15 11.48 9.33
N LEU A 72 -13.22 12.64 9.99
CA LEU A 72 -12.40 12.94 11.16
C LEU A 72 -12.77 12.09 12.38
N ILE A 73 -14.05 11.75 12.56
CA ILE A 73 -14.49 10.82 13.59
C ILE A 73 -13.93 9.42 13.30
N ARG A 74 -14.08 8.94 12.06
CA ARG A 74 -13.61 7.62 11.64
C ARG A 74 -12.10 7.47 11.64
N LYS A 75 -11.36 8.54 11.32
CA LYS A 75 -9.88 8.59 11.31
C LYS A 75 -9.27 8.02 12.59
N ARG A 76 -9.89 8.28 13.76
CA ARG A 76 -9.38 7.83 15.07
C ARG A 76 -9.23 6.31 15.16
N TRP A 77 -10.15 5.56 14.55
CA TRP A 77 -10.12 4.09 14.54
C TRP A 77 -9.01 3.52 13.64
N TRP A 78 -8.53 4.31 12.69
CA TRP A 78 -7.52 3.89 11.72
C TRP A 78 -6.09 4.16 12.17
N THR A 79 -5.87 4.95 13.24
CA THR A 79 -4.53 5.32 13.71
C THR A 79 -3.64 4.12 14.01
N LEU A 80 -4.17 3.10 14.69
CA LEU A 80 -3.41 1.89 15.03
C LEU A 80 -3.32 0.91 13.85
N ARG A 81 -4.29 0.93 12.94
CA ARG A 81 -4.38 -0.02 11.83
C ARG A 81 -3.62 0.42 10.58
N SER A 82 -3.34 1.72 10.44
CA SER A 82 -2.67 2.25 9.24
C SER A 82 -1.27 1.68 9.04
N SER A 83 -0.52 1.37 10.11
CA SER A 83 0.80 0.71 9.98
C SER A 83 0.75 -0.64 9.28
N TRP A 84 -0.39 -1.31 9.38
CA TRP A 84 -0.65 -2.62 8.77
C TRP A 84 -1.46 -2.50 7.48
N ALA A 85 -1.75 -1.29 7.02
CA ALA A 85 -2.54 -1.05 5.82
C ALA A 85 -1.65 -0.67 4.63
N VAL A 86 -2.02 -1.18 3.47
CA VAL A 86 -1.51 -0.76 2.16
C VAL A 86 -2.62 -0.15 1.33
N VAL A 87 -2.24 0.73 0.43
CA VAL A 87 -3.10 1.28 -0.61
C VAL A 87 -2.62 0.77 -1.95
N ILE A 88 -3.59 0.37 -2.77
CA ILE A 88 -3.37 -0.22 -4.08
C ILE A 88 -4.12 0.63 -5.10
N TRP A 89 -3.39 1.27 -5.99
CA TRP A 89 -3.94 1.94 -7.17
C TRP A 89 -3.80 1.02 -8.37
N GLY A 90 -4.91 0.69 -9.03
CA GLY A 90 -4.92 -0.13 -10.23
C GLY A 90 -5.35 0.68 -11.44
N TYR A 91 -4.56 0.60 -12.52
CA TYR A 91 -4.92 1.01 -13.87
C TYR A 91 -4.85 -0.22 -14.77
N VAL A 92 -6.00 -0.80 -15.06
CA VAL A 92 -6.12 -2.13 -15.69
C VAL A 92 -7.09 -2.10 -16.86
N ASN A 93 -6.99 -3.07 -17.76
CA ASN A 93 -7.88 -3.17 -18.93
C ASN A 93 -9.35 -3.42 -18.55
N HIS A 94 -9.62 -4.03 -17.40
CA HIS A 94 -10.96 -4.16 -16.81
C HIS A 94 -10.89 -4.26 -15.28
N ILE A 95 -11.92 -3.80 -14.56
CA ILE A 95 -11.97 -3.88 -13.09
C ILE A 95 -12.11 -5.33 -12.62
N PRO A 96 -11.25 -5.83 -11.70
CA PRO A 96 -11.37 -7.17 -11.14
C PRO A 96 -12.76 -7.48 -10.60
N ARG A 97 -13.26 -8.70 -10.85
CA ARG A 97 -14.64 -9.08 -10.51
C ARG A 97 -15.00 -8.81 -9.05
N ARG A 98 -14.09 -9.09 -8.12
CA ARG A 98 -14.27 -8.87 -6.67
C ARG A 98 -14.50 -7.40 -6.29
N LEU A 99 -14.02 -6.46 -7.11
CA LEU A 99 -14.21 -5.02 -6.89
C LEU A 99 -15.51 -4.49 -7.51
N GLN A 100 -16.06 -5.18 -8.52
CA GLN A 100 -17.37 -4.87 -9.07
C GLN A 100 -18.48 -5.19 -8.07
N GLU A 101 -18.37 -6.33 -7.39
CA GLU A 101 -19.29 -6.79 -6.34
C GLU A 101 -18.72 -6.54 -4.93
N PHE A 102 -18.10 -5.38 -4.73
CA PHE A 102 -17.30 -5.12 -3.54
C PHE A 102 -18.12 -5.27 -2.24
N LYS A 103 -17.66 -6.21 -1.39
CA LYS A 103 -18.12 -6.38 0.00
C LYS A 103 -16.93 -6.19 0.94
N PRO A 104 -17.01 -5.27 1.93
CA PRO A 104 -15.98 -5.12 2.94
C PRO A 104 -15.71 -6.46 3.64
N SER A 105 -14.43 -6.78 3.83
CA SER A 105 -14.00 -8.00 4.52
C SER A 105 -13.05 -7.64 5.66
N ARG A 106 -12.58 -8.64 6.42
CA ARG A 106 -11.52 -8.42 7.42
C ARG A 106 -10.20 -7.99 6.77
N SER A 107 -9.92 -8.47 5.56
CA SER A 107 -8.69 -8.16 4.82
C SER A 107 -8.78 -6.85 4.05
N ILE A 108 -9.96 -6.48 3.51
CA ILE A 108 -10.14 -5.29 2.70
C ILE A 108 -10.94 -4.22 3.46
N TYR A 109 -10.29 -3.08 3.70
CA TYR A 109 -10.83 -1.97 4.48
C TYR A 109 -11.79 -1.07 3.69
N GLY A 110 -11.62 -1.01 2.38
CA GLY A 110 -12.48 -0.24 1.50
C GLY A 110 -11.93 -0.18 0.08
N ALA A 111 -12.83 0.01 -0.87
CA ALA A 111 -12.52 0.12 -2.29
C ALA A 111 -13.26 1.32 -2.90
N TYR A 112 -12.71 1.84 -3.99
CA TYR A 112 -13.28 2.89 -4.81
C TYR A 112 -13.00 2.58 -6.27
N VAL A 113 -14.05 2.39 -7.07
CA VAL A 113 -13.94 2.28 -8.53
C VAL A 113 -14.14 3.67 -9.12
N HIS A 114 -13.14 4.16 -9.85
CA HIS A 114 -13.19 5.49 -10.46
C HIS A 114 -13.91 5.46 -11.80
N ASP A 115 -13.54 4.50 -12.65
CA ASP A 115 -14.11 4.23 -13.96
C ASP A 115 -13.95 2.74 -14.32
N ARG A 116 -13.96 2.39 -15.62
CA ARG A 116 -13.86 1.00 -16.10
C ARG A 116 -12.45 0.40 -16.00
N GLN A 117 -11.44 1.22 -15.73
CA GLN A 117 -10.03 0.84 -15.75
C GLN A 117 -9.30 1.19 -14.45
N HIS A 118 -9.82 2.16 -13.69
CA HIS A 118 -9.16 2.68 -12.50
C HIS A 118 -9.90 2.27 -11.23
N PHE A 119 -9.15 1.73 -10.27
CA PHE A 119 -9.63 1.48 -8.92
C PHE A 119 -8.59 1.85 -7.87
N LEU A 120 -9.09 2.17 -6.68
CA LEU A 120 -8.30 2.35 -5.47
C LEU A 120 -8.80 1.39 -4.40
N LEU A 121 -7.89 0.59 -3.85
CA LEU A 121 -8.18 -0.41 -2.84
C LEU A 121 -7.32 -0.15 -1.61
N SER A 122 -7.89 -0.41 -0.43
CA SER A 122 -7.14 -0.41 0.83
C SER A 122 -7.34 -1.72 1.56
N MET A 123 -6.26 -2.33 2.01
CA MET A 123 -6.30 -3.64 2.63
C MET A 123 -5.19 -3.82 3.67
N HIS A 124 -5.34 -4.87 4.48
CA HIS A 124 -4.31 -5.29 5.42
C HIS A 124 -3.15 -5.93 4.65
N ARG A 125 -1.92 -5.45 4.89
CA ARG A 125 -0.72 -5.72 4.10
C ARG A 125 -0.34 -7.20 4.03
N GLN A 126 -0.68 -7.98 5.06
CA GLN A 126 -0.38 -9.42 5.12
C GLN A 126 -1.26 -10.28 4.20
N HIS A 127 -2.41 -9.75 3.75
CA HIS A 127 -3.31 -10.47 2.85
C HIS A 127 -2.99 -10.20 1.37
N LEU A 128 -1.86 -9.53 1.09
CA LEU A 128 -1.50 -9.14 -0.27
C LEU A 128 -1.30 -10.37 -1.18
N ARG A 129 -0.65 -11.42 -0.66
CA ARG A 129 -0.45 -12.68 -1.39
C ARG A 129 -1.77 -13.31 -1.80
N GLU A 130 -2.66 -13.54 -0.82
CA GLU A 130 -3.98 -14.14 -1.04
C GLU A 130 -4.79 -13.34 -2.08
N TRP A 131 -4.72 -12.01 -2.01
CA TRP A 131 -5.40 -11.16 -2.98
C TRP A 131 -4.82 -11.30 -4.39
N PHE A 132 -3.50 -11.38 -4.56
CA PHE A 132 -2.89 -11.65 -5.87
C PHE A 132 -3.19 -13.06 -6.38
N GLN A 133 -3.24 -14.07 -5.51
CA GLN A 133 -3.66 -15.43 -5.88
C GLN A 133 -5.10 -15.43 -6.38
N GLU A 134 -6.00 -14.74 -5.70
CA GLU A 134 -7.38 -14.60 -6.16
C GLU A 134 -7.48 -13.86 -7.51
N LEU A 135 -6.73 -12.77 -7.71
CA LEU A 135 -6.68 -12.09 -9.00
C LEU A 135 -6.22 -13.05 -10.12
N ALA A 136 -5.17 -13.84 -9.85
CA ALA A 136 -4.67 -14.82 -10.81
C ALA A 136 -5.68 -15.95 -11.08
N LEU A 137 -6.51 -16.33 -10.10
CA LEU A 137 -7.54 -17.37 -10.26
C LEU A 137 -8.77 -16.88 -11.02
N TYR A 138 -9.24 -15.66 -10.74
CA TYR A 138 -10.51 -15.16 -11.30
C TYR A 138 -10.35 -14.32 -12.56
N ASP A 139 -9.33 -13.46 -12.62
CA ASP A 139 -9.10 -12.55 -13.74
C ASP A 139 -7.94 -13.05 -14.64
N GLY A 140 -7.10 -13.95 -14.13
CA GLY A 140 -6.15 -14.74 -14.94
C GLY A 140 -5.10 -13.93 -15.70
N LEU A 141 -4.70 -14.48 -16.86
CA LEU A 141 -3.79 -13.83 -17.82
C LEU A 141 -4.44 -12.66 -18.58
N ASP A 142 -5.76 -12.49 -18.43
CA ASP A 142 -6.52 -11.49 -19.15
C ASP A 142 -6.44 -10.12 -18.49
N LEU A 143 -6.14 -10.06 -17.18
CA LEU A 143 -5.89 -8.81 -16.48
C LEU A 143 -4.53 -8.25 -16.91
N ARG A 144 -4.54 -7.03 -17.48
CA ARG A 144 -3.34 -6.34 -17.96
C ARG A 144 -3.36 -4.90 -17.48
N GLY A 145 -2.18 -4.29 -17.36
CA GLY A 145 -2.00 -2.92 -16.91
C GLY A 145 -1.04 -2.83 -15.74
N LEU A 146 -1.36 -1.98 -14.77
CA LEU A 146 -0.47 -1.61 -13.67
C LEU A 146 -1.21 -1.65 -12.33
N ILE A 147 -0.61 -2.33 -11.35
CA ILE A 147 -0.97 -2.27 -9.94
C ILE A 147 0.16 -1.59 -9.18
N GLN A 148 -0.11 -0.45 -8.55
CA GLN A 148 0.83 0.28 -7.71
C GLN A 148 0.45 0.12 -6.25
N ILE A 149 1.38 -0.39 -5.44
CA ILE A 149 1.17 -0.70 -4.03
C ILE A 149 2.08 0.19 -3.21
N PHE A 150 1.52 0.93 -2.26
CA PHE A 150 2.28 1.79 -1.37
C PHE A 150 1.68 1.79 0.04
N PRO A 151 2.51 1.98 1.08
CA PRO A 151 2.06 2.03 2.46
C PRO A 151 1.12 3.20 2.73
N THR A 152 0.54 3.27 3.93
CA THR A 152 -0.26 4.44 4.37
C THR A 152 0.44 5.35 5.38
N LEU A 153 1.63 4.94 5.87
CA LEU A 153 2.39 5.68 6.89
C LEU A 153 3.71 6.25 6.38
N GLY A 154 3.78 7.56 6.21
CA GLY A 154 5.00 8.27 5.85
C GLY A 154 4.62 9.68 5.46
N GLN A 155 5.26 10.67 6.08
CA GLN A 155 5.05 12.06 5.71
C GLN A 155 6.42 12.63 5.33
N TRP A 156 6.55 13.04 4.08
CA TRP A 156 7.78 13.65 3.56
C TRP A 156 7.48 15.07 3.10
N ARG A 157 8.27 16.04 3.55
CA ARG A 157 8.29 17.43 3.04
C ARG A 157 6.90 18.02 2.77
N SER A 158 6.01 18.00 3.76
CA SER A 158 4.64 18.56 3.69
C SER A 158 3.67 17.94 2.68
N LEU A 159 4.08 16.88 1.96
CA LEU A 159 3.18 16.16 1.05
C LEU A 159 2.10 15.41 1.83
N ASN A 160 0.92 15.37 1.25
CA ASN A 160 -0.23 14.68 1.77
C ASN A 160 -0.56 13.41 0.97
N MET A 161 -1.45 12.58 1.52
CA MET A 161 -1.85 11.32 0.88
C MET A 161 -2.51 11.52 -0.49
N GLY A 162 -3.24 12.61 -0.67
CA GLY A 162 -3.81 13.00 -1.96
C GLY A 162 -2.76 13.37 -3.01
N ASP A 163 -1.62 13.94 -2.60
CA ASP A 163 -0.50 14.23 -3.50
C ASP A 163 0.12 12.93 -4.00
N TYR A 164 0.36 11.96 -3.11
CA TYR A 164 0.86 10.63 -3.49
C TYR A 164 -0.10 9.88 -4.43
N LEU A 165 -1.42 9.99 -4.21
CA LEU A 165 -2.41 9.45 -5.16
C LEU A 165 -2.31 10.13 -6.53
N THR A 166 -2.09 11.44 -6.56
CA THR A 166 -1.92 12.18 -7.82
C THR A 166 -0.65 11.73 -8.55
N TRP A 167 0.44 11.44 -7.82
CA TRP A 167 1.66 10.86 -8.39
C TRP A 167 1.43 9.45 -8.93
N ALA A 168 0.71 8.59 -8.20
CA ALA A 168 0.38 7.25 -8.67
C ALA A 168 -0.37 7.31 -10.01
N VAL A 169 -1.41 8.14 -10.12
CA VAL A 169 -2.15 8.39 -11.37
C VAL A 169 -1.20 8.87 -12.47
N HIS A 170 -0.39 9.89 -12.19
CA HIS A 170 0.55 10.42 -13.18
C HIS A 170 1.53 9.36 -13.73
N HIS A 171 1.98 8.42 -12.90
CA HIS A 171 2.94 7.39 -13.29
C HIS A 171 2.35 6.21 -14.06
N GLU A 172 1.02 6.10 -14.15
CA GLU A 172 0.37 5.01 -14.88
C GLU A 172 0.54 5.12 -16.40
N ALA A 173 0.63 6.34 -16.93
CA ALA A 173 0.82 6.62 -18.36
C ALA A 173 2.13 6.04 -18.94
N ALA A 174 3.10 5.69 -18.08
CA ALA A 174 4.38 5.15 -18.49
C ALA A 174 4.39 3.62 -18.61
N CYS A 175 3.31 2.93 -18.28
CA CYS A 175 3.25 1.46 -18.31
C CYS A 175 2.44 0.93 -19.50
N SER A 176 2.94 -0.13 -20.11
CA SER A 176 2.25 -0.84 -21.19
C SER A 176 1.13 -1.74 -20.67
N MET A 177 0.12 -1.97 -21.51
CA MET A 177 -1.01 -2.87 -21.27
C MET A 177 -0.77 -4.28 -21.85
N ASP A 178 0.50 -4.69 -21.98
CA ASP A 178 0.90 -5.98 -22.54
C ASP A 178 0.74 -7.13 -21.53
N ARG A 179 0.94 -6.83 -20.25
CA ARG A 179 0.81 -7.77 -19.11
C ARG A 179 0.39 -7.02 -17.86
N LEU A 180 0.21 -7.73 -16.75
CA LEU A 180 -0.01 -7.12 -15.45
C LEU A 180 1.32 -6.81 -14.77
N TRP A 181 1.65 -5.52 -14.70
CA TRP A 181 2.79 -4.99 -13.98
C TRP A 181 2.42 -4.67 -12.54
N VAL A 182 3.33 -4.94 -11.62
CA VAL A 182 3.22 -4.59 -10.20
C VAL A 182 4.37 -3.66 -9.83
N ARG A 183 4.04 -2.48 -9.34
CA ARG A 183 4.99 -1.56 -8.71
C ARG A 183 4.80 -1.58 -7.20
N PHE A 184 5.78 -2.11 -6.48
CA PHE A 184 5.71 -2.17 -5.02
C PHE A 184 6.66 -1.15 -4.37
N PHE A 185 6.07 -0.11 -3.79
CA PHE A 185 6.79 0.95 -3.11
C PHE A 185 6.88 0.63 -1.62
N THR A 186 8.09 0.36 -1.13
CA THR A 186 8.30 0.14 0.31
C THR A 186 8.11 1.40 1.16
N ARG A 187 8.13 2.58 0.52
CA ARG A 187 7.94 3.91 1.12
C ARG A 187 7.24 4.83 0.11
N HIS A 188 6.48 5.81 0.59
CA HIS A 188 5.68 6.75 -0.22
C HIS A 188 6.53 7.69 -1.04
N ASP A 189 7.67 8.13 -0.52
CA ASP A 189 8.55 9.08 -1.18
C ASP A 189 9.12 8.53 -2.49
N TYR A 190 9.17 7.21 -2.65
CA TYR A 190 9.57 6.57 -3.89
C TYR A 190 8.56 6.77 -5.03
N LEU A 191 7.30 7.12 -4.73
CA LEU A 191 6.31 7.51 -5.75
C LEU A 191 6.67 8.83 -6.44
N ILE A 192 7.47 9.71 -5.81
CA ILE A 192 7.82 11.01 -6.39
C ILE A 192 8.82 10.83 -7.54
N ASN A 193 9.75 9.87 -7.38
CA ASN A 193 10.75 9.57 -8.40
C ASN A 193 10.98 8.05 -8.50
N PRO A 194 10.04 7.31 -9.12
CA PRO A 194 10.12 5.85 -9.22
C PRO A 194 11.37 5.37 -9.98
N LYS A 195 11.91 6.20 -10.88
CA LYS A 195 13.06 5.85 -11.74
C LYS A 195 14.30 5.45 -10.94
N ILE A 196 14.48 5.99 -9.73
CA ILE A 196 15.65 5.67 -8.89
C ILE A 196 15.56 4.22 -8.40
N GLU A 197 14.40 3.78 -7.95
CA GLU A 197 14.19 2.42 -7.43
C GLU A 197 14.03 1.40 -8.58
N ASP A 198 13.45 1.81 -9.71
CA ASP A 198 13.43 1.00 -10.93
C ASP A 198 14.85 0.67 -11.42
N ARG A 199 15.78 1.63 -11.40
CA ARG A 199 17.20 1.39 -11.76
C ARG A 199 17.91 0.39 -10.85
N LYS A 200 17.43 0.24 -9.62
CA LYS A 200 17.95 -0.77 -8.67
C LYS A 200 17.31 -2.15 -8.88
N GLY A 201 16.32 -2.27 -9.75
CA GLY A 201 15.61 -3.53 -10.03
C GLY A 201 14.72 -4.01 -8.87
N ILE A 202 14.27 -3.10 -8.01
CA ILE A 202 13.49 -3.43 -6.80
C ILE A 202 12.14 -2.70 -6.73
N LEU A 203 11.59 -2.30 -7.87
CA LEU A 203 10.31 -1.58 -7.91
C LEU A 203 9.27 -2.20 -8.83
N THR A 204 9.64 -2.63 -10.03
CA THR A 204 8.70 -3.12 -11.04
C THR A 204 8.88 -4.61 -11.28
N TRP A 205 7.78 -5.36 -11.23
CA TRP A 205 7.71 -6.81 -11.49
C TRP A 205 6.51 -7.14 -12.36
N THR A 206 6.51 -8.30 -12.99
CA THR A 206 5.27 -8.93 -13.43
C THR A 206 4.49 -9.45 -12.22
N ALA A 207 3.17 -9.61 -12.35
CA ALA A 207 2.34 -10.15 -11.26
C ALA A 207 2.81 -11.53 -10.78
N SER A 208 3.25 -12.41 -11.69
CA SER A 208 3.79 -13.73 -11.35
C SER A 208 5.11 -13.63 -10.57
N GLU A 209 6.04 -12.78 -11.02
CA GLU A 209 7.31 -12.57 -10.29
C GLU A 209 7.08 -11.99 -8.90
N PHE A 210 6.15 -11.04 -8.77
CA PHE A 210 5.81 -10.45 -7.48
C PHE A 210 5.15 -11.47 -6.54
N LEU A 211 4.27 -12.33 -7.07
CA LEU A 211 3.65 -13.39 -6.28
C LEU A 211 4.70 -14.40 -5.78
N SER A 212 5.61 -14.85 -6.66
CA SER A 212 6.72 -15.72 -6.27
C SER A 212 7.63 -15.07 -5.23
N LEU A 213 7.83 -13.75 -5.30
CA LEU A 213 8.60 -13.02 -4.30
C LEU A 213 7.92 -13.03 -2.91
N LEU A 214 6.59 -12.91 -2.87
CA LEU A 214 5.82 -13.02 -1.62
C LEU A 214 5.87 -14.45 -1.05
N GLU A 215 5.74 -15.47 -1.90
CA GLU A 215 5.84 -16.88 -1.49
C GLU A 215 7.22 -17.22 -0.94
N MET A 216 8.27 -16.75 -1.61
CA MET A 216 9.65 -16.88 -1.14
C MET A 216 9.83 -16.18 0.22
N THR A 217 9.22 -15.00 0.42
CA THR A 217 9.28 -14.29 1.71
C THR A 217 8.56 -15.05 2.82
N GLU A 218 7.44 -15.71 2.51
CA GLU A 218 6.72 -16.54 3.47
C GLU A 218 7.51 -17.78 3.87
N ALA A 219 8.07 -18.49 2.89
CA ALA A 219 8.97 -19.62 3.13
C ALA A 219 10.17 -19.20 3.99
N PHE A 220 10.77 -18.03 3.69
CA PHE A 220 11.85 -17.47 4.48
C PHE A 220 11.44 -17.25 5.95
N ARG A 221 10.28 -16.64 6.17
CA ARG A 221 9.76 -16.33 7.50
C ARG A 221 9.37 -17.58 8.29
N ALA A 222 8.92 -18.63 7.61
CA ALA A 222 8.54 -19.90 8.22
C ALA A 222 9.76 -20.74 8.63
N ASN A 223 10.84 -20.72 7.85
CA ASN A 223 12.00 -21.58 8.06
C ASN A 223 13.10 -20.97 8.94
N ILE A 224 13.13 -19.64 9.12
CA ILE A 224 14.20 -18.95 9.86
C ILE A 224 13.59 -18.15 11.01
N TYR A 225 14.08 -18.37 12.23
CA TYR A 225 13.61 -17.64 13.40
C TYR A 225 13.96 -16.15 13.31
N GLN A 226 13.17 -15.31 13.98
CA GLN A 226 13.33 -13.86 13.90
C GLN A 226 14.72 -13.36 14.35
N GLU A 227 15.36 -14.05 15.31
CA GLU A 227 16.72 -13.73 15.76
C GLU A 227 17.74 -14.05 14.66
N ASP A 228 17.67 -15.26 14.09
CA ASP A 228 18.52 -15.69 12.98
C ASP A 228 18.31 -14.85 11.72
N GLN A 229 17.10 -14.33 11.49
CA GLN A 229 16.84 -13.39 10.40
C GLN A 229 17.67 -12.11 10.58
N LYS A 230 17.78 -11.55 11.79
CA LYS A 230 18.58 -10.35 12.04
C LYS A 230 20.06 -10.63 11.81
N ASP A 231 20.56 -11.73 12.36
CA ASP A 231 21.94 -12.16 12.17
C ASP A 231 22.27 -12.32 10.68
N LEU A 232 21.40 -13.00 9.93
CA LEU A 232 21.54 -13.16 8.48
C LEU A 232 21.55 -11.82 7.73
N TYR A 233 20.72 -10.87 8.14
CA TYR A 233 20.68 -9.54 7.51
C TYR A 233 22.00 -8.81 7.67
N GLU A 234 22.53 -8.82 8.89
CA GLU A 234 23.81 -8.20 9.21
C GLU A 234 24.93 -8.85 8.39
N LEU A 235 24.96 -10.19 8.34
CA LEU A 235 25.94 -10.94 7.57
C LEU A 235 25.91 -10.62 6.07
N LEU A 236 24.72 -10.54 5.47
CA LEU A 236 24.58 -10.27 4.02
C LEU A 236 24.87 -8.82 3.63
N ILE A 237 24.97 -7.90 4.60
CA ILE A 237 25.23 -6.48 4.34
C ILE A 237 26.67 -6.09 4.68
N LEU A 238 27.42 -6.93 5.38
CA LEU A 238 28.86 -6.73 5.60
C LEU A 238 29.60 -6.41 4.28
N ASP A 239 30.61 -5.56 4.39
CA ASP A 239 31.50 -5.20 3.28
C ASP A 239 32.81 -6.02 3.29
N ASP A 240 33.17 -6.65 4.42
CA ASP A 240 34.42 -7.41 4.57
C ASP A 240 34.21 -8.91 4.19
N PRO A 241 34.76 -9.37 3.06
CA PRO A 241 34.57 -10.74 2.57
C PRO A 241 35.25 -11.81 3.45
N THR A 242 36.26 -11.44 4.23
CA THR A 242 37.00 -12.39 5.08
C THR A 242 36.18 -12.77 6.30
N GLN A 243 35.54 -11.76 6.91
CA GLN A 243 34.61 -11.95 8.02
C GLN A 243 33.36 -12.68 7.58
N GLU A 244 32.83 -12.37 6.39
CA GLU A 244 31.64 -13.01 5.84
C GLU A 244 31.77 -14.55 5.82
N GLN A 245 32.88 -15.09 5.30
CA GLN A 245 33.06 -16.55 5.20
C GLN A 245 33.11 -17.23 6.57
N PHE A 246 33.83 -16.66 7.53
CA PHE A 246 33.95 -17.21 8.87
C PHE A 246 32.60 -17.21 9.59
N TYR A 247 31.89 -16.10 9.58
CA TYR A 247 30.60 -16.00 10.26
C TYR A 247 29.50 -16.81 9.55
N TRP A 248 29.58 -16.95 8.22
CA TRP A 248 28.62 -17.74 7.45
C TRP A 248 28.61 -19.21 7.86
N GLY A 249 29.79 -19.83 7.99
CA GLY A 249 29.89 -21.24 8.43
C GLY A 249 29.29 -21.46 9.82
N ARG A 250 29.56 -20.54 10.75
CA ARG A 250 29.01 -20.59 12.11
C ARG A 250 27.49 -20.36 12.14
N PHE A 251 26.99 -19.48 11.28
CA PHE A 251 25.57 -19.20 11.15
C PHE A 251 24.81 -20.42 10.61
N LEU A 252 25.29 -21.04 9.52
CA LEU A 252 24.67 -22.25 8.97
C LEU A 252 24.61 -23.39 10.00
N GLY A 253 25.65 -23.57 10.81
CA GLY A 253 25.67 -24.61 11.84
C GLY A 253 24.60 -24.47 12.94
N ARG A 254 23.90 -23.33 13.03
CA ARG A 254 22.79 -23.10 13.97
C ARG A 254 21.41 -23.32 13.35
N LEU A 255 21.32 -23.32 12.02
CA LEU A 255 20.06 -23.41 11.30
C LEU A 255 19.57 -24.86 11.18
N SER A 256 18.26 -25.03 10.98
CA SER A 256 17.70 -26.31 10.56
C SER A 256 18.21 -26.71 9.17
N ARG A 257 18.12 -28.01 8.85
CA ARG A 257 18.52 -28.52 7.53
C ARG A 257 17.68 -27.89 6.42
N GLU A 258 16.39 -27.75 6.64
CA GLU A 258 15.45 -27.13 5.71
C GLU A 258 15.82 -25.67 5.42
N ALA A 259 16.19 -24.91 6.45
CA ALA A 259 16.61 -23.51 6.30
C ALA A 259 17.96 -23.41 5.55
N MET A 260 18.92 -24.28 5.85
CA MET A 260 20.20 -24.34 5.13
C MET A 260 20.01 -24.67 3.64
N ASP A 261 19.21 -25.68 3.34
CA ASP A 261 18.92 -26.12 1.97
C ASP A 261 18.21 -25.01 1.20
N MET A 262 17.24 -24.33 1.81
CA MET A 262 16.54 -23.16 1.24
C MET A 262 17.51 -22.02 0.89
N LEU A 263 18.34 -21.58 1.85
CA LEU A 263 19.30 -20.48 1.63
C LEU A 263 20.34 -20.83 0.55
N SER A 264 20.77 -22.09 0.52
CA SER A 264 21.73 -22.60 -0.47
C SER A 264 21.12 -22.67 -1.86
N ALA A 265 19.89 -23.20 -1.98
CA ALA A 265 19.15 -23.26 -3.24
C ALA A 265 18.91 -21.87 -3.84
N TRP A 266 18.62 -20.87 -2.98
CA TRP A 266 18.43 -19.49 -3.40
C TRP A 266 19.71 -18.75 -3.75
N LYS A 267 20.88 -19.30 -3.37
CA LYS A 267 22.18 -18.65 -3.50
C LYS A 267 22.17 -17.23 -2.91
N ILE A 268 21.56 -17.07 -1.73
CA ILE A 268 21.24 -15.76 -1.15
C ILE A 268 22.47 -14.86 -0.96
N ARG A 269 23.65 -15.45 -0.75
CA ARG A 269 24.93 -14.73 -0.64
C ARG A 269 25.31 -13.94 -1.89
N ALA A 270 24.89 -14.39 -3.06
CA ALA A 270 25.17 -13.73 -4.33
C ALA A 270 24.13 -12.66 -4.67
N TRP A 271 23.14 -12.43 -3.81
CA TRP A 271 22.09 -11.45 -4.10
C TRP A 271 22.60 -10.02 -3.95
N PRO A 272 22.10 -9.09 -4.79
CA PRO A 272 22.34 -7.67 -4.58
C PRO A 272 21.81 -7.22 -3.21
N LYS A 273 22.55 -6.34 -2.51
CA LYS A 273 22.17 -5.81 -1.19
C LYS A 273 20.75 -5.21 -1.18
N GLU A 274 20.34 -4.57 -2.27
CA GLU A 274 18.99 -4.00 -2.40
C GLU A 274 17.89 -5.08 -2.45
N ARG A 275 18.17 -6.24 -3.07
CA ARG A 275 17.25 -7.39 -3.07
C ARG A 275 17.11 -8.00 -1.68
N VAL A 276 18.21 -8.09 -0.93
CA VAL A 276 18.19 -8.51 0.48
C VAL A 276 17.34 -7.54 1.30
N LYS A 277 17.61 -6.23 1.22
CA LYS A 277 16.80 -5.20 1.91
C LYS A 277 15.31 -5.30 1.57
N LEU A 278 14.97 -5.60 0.31
CA LEU A 278 13.58 -5.78 -0.11
C LEU A 278 12.95 -7.01 0.56
N LEU A 279 13.61 -8.16 0.56
CA LEU A 279 13.13 -9.37 1.23
C LEU A 279 12.75 -9.07 2.69
N TYR A 280 13.65 -8.42 3.43
CA TYR A 280 13.41 -8.08 4.83
C TYR A 280 12.26 -7.09 5.04
N LYS A 281 12.06 -6.17 4.11
CA LYS A 281 10.89 -5.28 4.13
C LYS A 281 9.60 -6.06 3.89
N LEU A 282 9.62 -7.04 2.98
CA LEU A 282 8.47 -7.87 2.62
C LEU A 282 8.04 -8.84 3.73
N ILE A 283 8.91 -9.18 4.70
CA ILE A 283 8.53 -10.00 5.88
C ILE A 283 7.28 -9.43 6.58
N ASN A 284 7.11 -8.11 6.55
CA ASN A 284 5.96 -7.42 7.12
C ASN A 284 4.64 -7.58 6.34
N TYR A 285 4.70 -8.13 5.12
CA TYR A 285 3.61 -8.26 4.15
C TYR A 285 3.15 -9.71 3.92
N VAL A 286 3.74 -10.67 4.63
CA VAL A 286 3.31 -12.07 4.63
C VAL A 286 2.79 -12.46 6.01
N ILE A 287 2.00 -13.52 6.09
CA ILE A 287 1.51 -14.08 7.36
C ILE A 287 2.58 -15.05 7.89
N LEU A 288 2.74 -15.16 9.21
CA LEU A 288 3.46 -16.30 9.79
C LEU A 288 2.52 -17.49 9.69
N PRO A 289 2.87 -18.57 8.96
CA PRO A 289 2.09 -19.79 9.02
C PRO A 289 1.99 -20.35 10.44
#